data_AF-A0A357JGG1-F1
#
_entry.id   AF-A0A357JGG1-F1
#
_cell.length_a   1.000
_cell.length_b   1.000
_cell.length_c   1.000
_cell.angle_alpha   90.00
_cell.angle_beta   90.00
_cell.angle_gamma   90.00
#
_symmetry.space_group_name_H-M   'P 1'
#
loop_
_entity.id
_entity.type
_entity.pdbx_description
1 polymer ?
#
loop_
_entity_poly.entity_id
_entity_poly.type
_entity_poly.pdbx_seq_one_letter_code
_entity_poly.pdbx_strand_id
1 'polypeptide(L)'
;MKISGAEAVIHCLLAEGVDLLYGYPGGAIMPIYDEFYKFQDKLHHVLTRHEQGATHAAQGYARVTGKVGVAMATSGPGATNLVTGIADAQIDSTPMVCITGQVASHLLGSDAFQETDIIGISTPVTKWNYQITKASEIPEILAKAFYIARSGRPGPVLIDITKDAQFGELDFIYEKCKKIRSYRAVPKLELTQLKNAAQLINKAKKPFIVFGQGIILGQAEKEFKAFIEKTDIPSATTLLGLSALESKHRLHVGLVGMHGNYAPNVLTNDCDLLIAIGMRFDDRVTGNLESYAKQAKVIHFDIDPAEIDKNVKTDVAVLGDVKETLKEI
;
A
#
# COMPACT_ATOMS: atom_id res chain seq x y z
N MET A 1 -24.77 4.52 -20.22
CA MET A 1 -24.24 4.63 -21.60
C MET A 1 -23.86 3.23 -22.03
N LYS A 2 -24.23 2.77 -23.22
CA LYS A 2 -23.85 1.42 -23.67
C LYS A 2 -22.48 1.48 -24.36
N ILE A 3 -21.48 0.81 -23.79
CA ILE A 3 -20.08 0.84 -24.25
C ILE A 3 -19.41 -0.54 -24.11
N SER A 4 -18.24 -0.71 -24.72
CA SER A 4 -17.42 -1.92 -24.57
C SER A 4 -16.80 -2.01 -23.16
N GLY A 5 -16.43 -3.22 -22.76
CA GLY A 5 -15.68 -3.43 -21.52
C GLY A 5 -14.34 -2.69 -21.51
N ALA A 6 -13.65 -2.66 -22.66
CA ALA A 6 -12.41 -1.90 -22.84
C ALA A 6 -12.61 -0.40 -22.57
N GLU A 7 -13.66 0.20 -23.13
CA GLU A 7 -13.97 1.63 -22.91
C GLU A 7 -14.38 1.88 -21.45
N ALA A 8 -15.12 0.95 -20.85
CA ALA A 8 -15.47 1.01 -19.44
C ALA A 8 -14.25 1.03 -18.52
N VAL A 9 -13.18 0.28 -18.83
CA VAL A 9 -11.91 0.36 -18.07
C VAL A 9 -11.37 1.78 -18.07
N ILE A 10 -11.34 2.47 -19.22
CA ILE A 10 -10.86 3.85 -19.32
C ILE A 10 -11.71 4.79 -18.48
N HIS A 11 -13.03 4.69 -18.57
CA HIS A 11 -13.93 5.51 -17.75
C HIS A 11 -13.77 5.25 -16.24
N CYS A 12 -13.54 4.00 -15.82
CA CYS A 12 -13.25 3.68 -14.43
C CYS A 12 -11.96 4.34 -13.95
N LEU A 13 -10.88 4.25 -14.74
CA LEU A 13 -9.59 4.87 -14.43
C LEU A 13 -9.72 6.39 -14.28
N LEU A 14 -10.39 7.05 -15.24
CA LEU A 14 -10.65 8.49 -15.18
C LEU A 14 -11.51 8.88 -13.96
N ALA A 15 -12.55 8.09 -13.66
CA ALA A 15 -13.38 8.34 -12.49
C ALA A 15 -12.58 8.19 -11.18
N GLU A 16 -11.60 7.30 -11.13
CA GLU A 16 -10.67 7.14 -10.01
C GLU A 16 -9.58 8.21 -9.94
N GLY A 17 -9.53 9.12 -10.91
CA GLY A 17 -8.57 10.23 -10.96
C GLY A 17 -7.21 9.82 -11.51
N VAL A 18 -7.15 8.72 -12.26
CA VAL A 18 -5.95 8.30 -12.98
C VAL A 18 -5.78 9.21 -14.19
N ASP A 19 -4.65 9.92 -14.22
CA ASP A 19 -4.21 10.80 -15.31
C ASP A 19 -2.97 10.23 -16.03
N LEU A 20 -2.25 9.33 -15.37
CA LEU A 20 -0.99 8.74 -15.81
C LEU A 20 -0.94 7.25 -15.45
N LEU A 21 -0.53 6.42 -16.40
CA LEU A 21 -0.28 5.00 -16.16
C LEU A 21 0.89 4.48 -16.99
N TYR A 22 1.40 3.33 -16.62
CA TYR A 22 2.57 2.70 -17.23
C TYR A 22 2.20 1.33 -17.77
N GLY A 23 2.69 0.95 -18.94
CA GLY A 23 2.42 -0.40 -19.40
C GLY A 23 3.10 -0.81 -20.68
N TYR A 24 2.91 -2.09 -20.99
CA TYR A 24 3.38 -2.71 -22.23
C TYR A 24 2.23 -3.42 -22.96
N PRO A 25 2.02 -3.16 -24.27
CA PRO A 25 0.89 -3.72 -25.03
C PRO A 25 1.11 -5.20 -25.37
N GLY A 26 0.01 -5.89 -25.70
CA GLY A 26 0.05 -7.25 -26.26
C GLY A 26 -1.33 -7.77 -26.65
N GLY A 27 -1.38 -8.96 -27.25
CA GLY A 27 -2.56 -9.46 -27.96
C GLY A 27 -3.82 -9.63 -27.10
N ALA A 28 -3.66 -9.91 -25.80
CA ALA A 28 -4.78 -10.13 -24.88
C ALA A 28 -5.32 -8.84 -24.24
N ILE A 29 -4.55 -7.74 -24.22
CA ILE A 29 -4.98 -6.43 -23.67
C ILE A 29 -5.21 -5.38 -24.75
N MET A 30 -5.03 -5.75 -26.03
CA MET A 30 -5.15 -4.84 -27.16
C MET A 30 -6.47 -4.05 -27.22
N PRO A 31 -7.65 -4.63 -26.89
CA PRO A 31 -8.89 -3.86 -26.86
C PRO A 31 -8.82 -2.62 -25.96
N ILE A 32 -8.20 -2.74 -24.77
CA ILE A 32 -8.01 -1.59 -23.86
C ILE A 32 -7.01 -0.58 -24.46
N TYR A 33 -5.97 -1.05 -25.14
CA TYR A 33 -4.99 -0.16 -25.80
C TYR A 33 -5.57 0.60 -26.99
N ASP A 34 -6.53 0.03 -27.71
CA ASP A 34 -7.27 0.73 -28.78
C ASP A 34 -8.05 1.92 -28.21
N GLU A 35 -8.66 1.75 -27.03
CA GLU A 35 -9.37 2.84 -26.36
C GLU A 35 -8.44 3.96 -25.88
N PHE A 36 -7.19 3.67 -25.48
CA PHE A 36 -6.25 4.74 -25.11
C PHE A 36 -6.06 5.79 -26.21
N TYR A 37 -6.11 5.37 -27.48
CA TYR A 37 -6.01 6.30 -28.61
C TYR A 37 -7.16 7.33 -28.62
N LYS A 38 -8.37 6.92 -28.20
CA LYS A 38 -9.56 7.78 -28.16
C LYS A 38 -9.58 8.75 -26.98
N PHE A 39 -8.84 8.43 -25.90
CA PHE A 39 -8.80 9.20 -24.65
C PHE A 39 -7.41 9.80 -24.33
N GLN A 40 -6.53 9.90 -25.35
CA GLN A 40 -5.16 10.39 -25.20
C GLN A 40 -5.05 11.83 -24.65
N ASP A 41 -6.12 12.62 -24.75
CA ASP A 41 -6.25 13.97 -24.19
C ASP A 41 -6.51 13.98 -22.67
N LYS A 42 -6.94 12.86 -22.10
CA LYS A 42 -7.34 12.73 -20.69
C LYS A 42 -6.48 11.76 -19.88
N LEU A 43 -5.90 10.76 -20.54
CA LEU A 43 -5.13 9.69 -19.90
C LEU A 43 -3.80 9.48 -20.63
N HIS A 44 -2.70 9.73 -19.93
CA HIS A 44 -1.36 9.53 -20.47
C HIS A 44 -0.88 8.10 -20.21
N HIS A 45 -0.63 7.36 -21.29
CA HIS A 45 0.05 6.05 -21.23
C HIS A 45 1.55 6.23 -21.47
N VAL A 46 2.35 5.78 -20.52
CA VAL A 46 3.81 5.69 -20.66
C VAL A 46 4.18 4.27 -21.04
N LEU A 47 4.57 4.11 -22.31
CA LEU A 47 5.09 2.85 -22.83
C LEU A 47 6.45 2.55 -22.21
N THR A 48 6.51 1.48 -21.42
CA THR A 48 7.78 0.99 -20.87
C THR A 48 8.51 0.11 -21.88
N ARG A 49 9.72 -0.33 -21.51
CA ARG A 49 10.51 -1.31 -22.30
C ARG A 49 10.50 -2.71 -21.70
N HIS A 50 9.84 -2.87 -20.56
CA HIS A 50 9.61 -4.12 -19.85
C HIS A 50 8.48 -3.90 -18.83
N GLU A 51 7.62 -4.90 -18.58
CA GLU A 51 6.49 -4.78 -17.67
C GLU A 51 6.93 -4.59 -16.21
N GLN A 52 8.05 -5.19 -15.81
CA GLN A 52 8.70 -4.89 -14.52
C GLN A 52 9.03 -3.38 -14.38
N GLY A 53 9.43 -2.73 -15.48
CA GLY A 53 9.62 -1.28 -15.50
C GLY A 53 8.31 -0.52 -15.28
N ALA A 54 7.18 -1.07 -15.73
CA ALA A 54 5.87 -0.45 -15.53
C ALA A 54 5.43 -0.49 -14.06
N THR A 55 5.61 -1.63 -13.37
CA THR A 55 5.29 -1.72 -11.94
C THR A 55 6.19 -0.85 -11.09
N HIS A 56 7.50 -0.82 -11.32
CA HIS A 56 8.38 0.07 -10.56
C HIS A 56 8.14 1.56 -10.85
N ALA A 57 7.79 1.94 -12.09
CA ALA A 57 7.40 3.30 -12.40
C ALA A 57 6.07 3.70 -11.73
N ALA A 58 5.08 2.80 -11.73
CA ALA A 58 3.82 3.00 -11.03
C ALA A 58 4.02 3.15 -9.51
N GLN A 59 4.92 2.36 -8.92
CA GLN A 59 5.31 2.53 -7.52
C GLN A 59 5.97 3.88 -7.24
N GLY A 60 6.92 4.30 -8.10
CA GLY A 60 7.55 5.61 -7.99
C GLY A 60 6.52 6.75 -8.02
N TYR A 61 5.58 6.69 -8.96
CA TYR A 61 4.46 7.62 -9.04
C TYR A 61 3.63 7.62 -7.75
N ALA A 62 3.26 6.44 -7.24
CA ALA A 62 2.46 6.32 -6.02
C ALA A 62 3.19 6.93 -4.80
N ARG A 63 4.48 6.65 -4.63
CA ARG A 63 5.28 7.14 -3.50
C ARG A 63 5.51 8.66 -3.55
N VAL A 64 5.62 9.26 -4.73
CA VAL A 64 5.85 10.71 -4.88
C VAL A 64 4.55 11.51 -4.79
N THR A 65 3.44 10.97 -5.29
CA THR A 65 2.17 11.72 -5.40
C THR A 65 1.16 11.41 -4.30
N GLY A 66 1.31 10.29 -3.60
CA GLY A 66 0.30 9.74 -2.68
C GLY A 66 -0.96 9.20 -3.39
N LYS A 67 -0.98 9.15 -4.73
CA LYS A 67 -2.05 8.55 -5.52
C LYS A 67 -1.82 7.04 -5.73
N VAL A 68 -2.82 6.34 -6.24
CA VAL A 68 -2.69 4.92 -6.64
C VAL A 68 -1.91 4.84 -7.95
N GLY A 69 -0.80 4.11 -7.97
CA GLY A 69 -0.06 3.82 -9.19
C GLY A 69 -0.79 2.80 -10.06
N VAL A 70 -0.74 2.95 -11.39
CA VAL A 70 -1.39 2.01 -12.32
C VAL A 70 -0.37 1.43 -13.29
N ALA A 71 -0.31 0.09 -13.33
CA ALA A 71 0.53 -0.66 -14.25
C ALA A 71 -0.32 -1.59 -15.13
N MET A 72 0.03 -1.74 -16.40
CA MET A 72 -0.69 -2.60 -17.35
C MET A 72 0.22 -3.55 -18.12
N ALA A 73 -0.25 -4.77 -18.32
CA ALA A 73 0.42 -5.76 -19.16
C ALA A 73 -0.58 -6.65 -19.92
N THR A 74 -0.09 -7.34 -20.95
CA THR A 74 -0.86 -8.41 -21.59
C THR A 74 -0.87 -9.69 -20.74
N SER A 75 -1.47 -10.77 -21.27
CA SER A 75 -1.54 -12.07 -20.60
C SER A 75 -0.18 -12.77 -20.52
N GLY A 76 -0.14 -13.93 -19.87
CA GLY A 76 1.00 -14.83 -19.90
C GLY A 76 2.29 -14.16 -19.42
N PRO A 77 3.31 -14.03 -20.29
CA PRO A 77 4.61 -13.45 -19.91
C PRO A 77 4.52 -11.98 -19.49
N GLY A 78 3.58 -11.21 -20.05
CA GLY A 78 3.40 -9.82 -19.65
C GLY A 78 2.96 -9.72 -18.19
N ALA A 79 1.99 -10.55 -17.82
CA ALA A 79 1.45 -10.62 -16.47
C ALA A 79 2.50 -11.13 -15.46
N THR A 80 3.25 -12.18 -15.79
CA THR A 80 4.29 -12.71 -14.88
C THR A 80 5.46 -11.74 -14.68
N ASN A 81 5.79 -10.92 -15.68
CA ASN A 81 6.80 -9.87 -15.54
C ASN A 81 6.42 -8.76 -14.54
N LEU A 82 5.13 -8.65 -14.15
CA LEU A 82 4.69 -7.70 -13.12
C LEU A 82 5.01 -8.18 -11.69
N VAL A 83 5.19 -9.50 -11.48
CA VAL A 83 5.17 -10.15 -10.15
C VAL A 83 6.20 -9.57 -9.18
N THR A 84 7.42 -9.29 -9.63
CA THR A 84 8.46 -8.69 -8.76
C THR A 84 8.04 -7.32 -8.25
N GLY A 85 7.52 -6.45 -9.13
CA GLY A 85 7.10 -5.11 -8.71
C GLY A 85 5.81 -5.13 -7.88
N ILE A 86 4.95 -6.13 -8.07
CA ILE A 86 3.80 -6.39 -7.19
C ILE A 86 4.28 -6.80 -5.79
N ALA A 87 5.19 -7.77 -5.69
CA ALA A 87 5.73 -8.20 -4.39
C ALA A 87 6.44 -7.06 -3.63
N ASP A 88 7.20 -6.25 -4.35
CA ASP A 88 7.85 -5.04 -3.82
C ASP A 88 6.83 -4.04 -3.26
N ALA A 89 5.77 -3.74 -4.02
CA ALA A 89 4.69 -2.86 -3.56
C ALA A 89 3.95 -3.41 -2.33
N GLN A 90 3.78 -4.73 -2.22
CA GLN A 90 3.13 -5.38 -1.07
C GLN A 90 3.95 -5.21 0.21
N ILE A 91 5.26 -5.44 0.14
CA ILE A 91 6.16 -5.38 1.30
C ILE A 91 6.31 -3.94 1.82
N ASP A 92 6.33 -2.97 0.90
CA ASP A 92 6.46 -1.54 1.20
C ASP A 92 5.12 -0.80 1.29
N SER A 93 4.01 -1.52 1.34
CA SER A 93 2.65 -0.96 1.51
C SER A 93 2.33 0.16 0.49
N THR A 94 2.73 -0.02 -0.77
CA THR A 94 2.57 0.97 -1.83
C THR A 94 1.24 0.75 -2.57
N PRO A 95 0.33 1.75 -2.65
CA PRO A 95 -0.95 1.59 -3.32
C PRO A 95 -0.76 1.50 -4.84
N MET A 96 -1.12 0.35 -5.41
CA MET A 96 -0.96 0.08 -6.85
C MET A 96 -2.11 -0.79 -7.37
N VAL A 97 -2.58 -0.52 -8.58
CA VAL A 97 -3.52 -1.38 -9.31
C VAL A 97 -2.84 -1.85 -10.60
N CYS A 98 -2.63 -3.16 -10.70
CA CYS A 98 -2.12 -3.81 -11.89
C CYS A 98 -3.29 -4.37 -12.71
N ILE A 99 -3.37 -4.04 -13.99
CA ILE A 99 -4.40 -4.55 -14.90
C ILE A 99 -3.74 -5.43 -15.95
N THR A 100 -4.16 -6.68 -16.03
CA THR A 100 -3.67 -7.64 -17.02
C THR A 100 -4.77 -8.03 -17.99
N GLY A 101 -4.43 -8.15 -19.27
CA GLY A 101 -5.29 -8.87 -20.21
C GLY A 101 -5.16 -10.37 -20.00
N GLN A 102 -6.20 -11.13 -20.34
CA GLN A 102 -6.21 -12.59 -20.28
C GLN A 102 -6.79 -13.18 -21.56
N VAL A 103 -6.56 -14.47 -21.79
CA VAL A 103 -7.28 -15.24 -22.84
C VAL A 103 -8.80 -15.13 -22.66
N ALA A 104 -9.57 -15.48 -23.69
CA ALA A 104 -11.03 -15.46 -23.60
C ALA A 104 -11.53 -16.45 -22.52
N SER A 105 -12.62 -16.13 -21.85
CA SER A 105 -13.10 -16.89 -20.67
C SER A 105 -13.31 -18.39 -20.94
N HIS A 106 -13.77 -18.76 -22.13
CA HIS A 106 -13.98 -20.16 -22.53
C HIS A 106 -12.68 -20.95 -22.78
N LEU A 107 -11.53 -20.30 -22.82
CA LEU A 107 -10.20 -20.91 -22.98
C LEU A 107 -9.45 -21.04 -21.65
N LEU A 108 -9.99 -20.52 -20.54
CA LEU A 108 -9.35 -20.61 -19.24
C LEU A 108 -9.20 -22.09 -18.81
N GLY A 109 -8.00 -22.45 -18.38
CA GLY A 109 -7.60 -23.80 -17.97
C GLY A 109 -7.33 -24.76 -19.12
N SER A 110 -7.17 -24.27 -20.35
CA SER A 110 -6.99 -25.12 -21.55
C SER A 110 -5.56 -25.16 -22.10
N ASP A 111 -4.60 -24.56 -21.39
CA ASP A 111 -3.23 -24.31 -21.86
C ASP A 111 -3.22 -23.47 -23.16
N ALA A 112 -4.09 -22.46 -23.20
CA ALA A 112 -4.22 -21.59 -24.35
C ALA A 112 -2.94 -20.76 -24.60
N PHE A 113 -2.78 -20.27 -25.82
CA PHE A 113 -1.62 -19.45 -26.18
C PHE A 113 -1.51 -18.20 -25.29
N GLN A 114 -0.36 -18.06 -24.62
CA GLN A 114 -0.09 -17.00 -23.64
C GLN A 114 -1.09 -16.95 -22.47
N GLU A 115 -1.65 -18.10 -22.09
CA GLU A 115 -2.37 -18.25 -20.84
C GLU A 115 -1.37 -18.40 -19.67
N THR A 116 -1.71 -17.82 -18.52
CA THR A 116 -1.06 -18.09 -17.24
C THR A 116 -2.06 -17.83 -16.12
N ASP A 117 -2.06 -18.69 -15.10
CA ASP A 117 -2.81 -18.49 -13.85
C ASP A 117 -2.16 -17.37 -13.01
N ILE A 118 -2.32 -16.14 -13.47
CA ILE A 118 -1.79 -14.96 -12.78
C ILE A 118 -2.48 -14.75 -11.43
N ILE A 119 -3.72 -15.20 -11.27
CA ILE A 119 -4.43 -15.13 -9.98
C ILE A 119 -3.73 -16.00 -8.95
N GLY A 120 -3.46 -17.27 -9.27
CA GLY A 120 -2.69 -18.16 -8.40
C GLY A 120 -1.30 -17.60 -8.08
N ILE A 121 -0.58 -17.13 -9.10
CA ILE A 121 0.78 -16.58 -8.95
C ILE A 121 0.82 -15.32 -8.09
N SER A 122 -0.15 -14.40 -8.26
CA SER A 122 -0.12 -13.10 -7.60
C SER A 122 -0.79 -13.08 -6.23
N THR A 123 -1.57 -14.11 -5.87
CA THR A 123 -2.27 -14.21 -4.58
C THR A 123 -1.37 -13.94 -3.36
N PRO A 124 -0.16 -14.54 -3.22
CA PRO A 124 0.67 -14.31 -2.03
C PRO A 124 1.32 -12.92 -1.97
N VAL A 125 1.29 -12.17 -3.07
CA VAL A 125 1.99 -10.90 -3.24
C VAL A 125 1.04 -9.73 -3.54
N THR A 126 -0.27 -9.92 -3.39
CA THR A 126 -1.27 -8.86 -3.55
C THR A 126 -2.17 -8.75 -2.32
N LYS A 127 -2.70 -7.56 -2.05
CA LYS A 127 -3.78 -7.38 -1.06
C LYS A 127 -5.06 -8.07 -1.50
N TRP A 128 -5.30 -8.06 -2.80
CA TRP A 128 -6.45 -8.67 -3.43
C TRP A 128 -6.17 -8.85 -4.93
N ASN A 129 -6.74 -9.88 -5.52
CA ASN A 129 -6.78 -10.05 -6.96
C ASN A 129 -8.15 -10.57 -7.40
N TYR A 130 -8.48 -10.35 -8.67
CA TYR A 130 -9.74 -10.79 -9.25
C TYR A 130 -9.62 -11.02 -10.75
N GLN A 131 -10.29 -12.06 -11.27
CA GLN A 131 -10.40 -12.32 -12.69
C GLN A 131 -11.81 -11.98 -13.18
N ILE A 132 -11.91 -10.96 -14.02
CA ILE A 132 -13.12 -10.49 -14.67
C ILE A 132 -13.37 -11.35 -15.90
N THR A 133 -14.54 -11.99 -15.96
CA THR A 133 -14.95 -12.84 -17.10
C THR A 133 -16.11 -12.24 -17.89
N LYS A 134 -16.77 -11.20 -17.37
CA LYS A 134 -17.87 -10.48 -18.04
C LYS A 134 -17.69 -8.97 -17.98
N ALA A 135 -18.02 -8.29 -19.06
CA ALA A 135 -17.94 -6.83 -19.18
C ALA A 135 -18.69 -6.10 -18.06
N SER A 136 -19.85 -6.62 -17.65
CA SER A 136 -20.70 -6.04 -16.59
C SER A 136 -20.04 -5.97 -15.20
N GLU A 137 -18.99 -6.76 -14.95
CA GLU A 137 -18.29 -6.77 -13.64
C GLU A 137 -17.28 -5.61 -13.53
N ILE A 138 -16.81 -5.08 -14.66
CA ILE A 138 -15.69 -4.11 -14.72
C ILE A 138 -15.87 -2.92 -13.78
N PRO A 139 -17.02 -2.21 -13.77
CA PRO A 139 -17.16 -1.02 -12.94
C PRO A 139 -17.04 -1.33 -11.44
N GLU A 140 -17.72 -2.37 -10.97
CA GLU A 140 -17.74 -2.74 -9.55
C GLU A 140 -16.37 -3.25 -9.09
N ILE A 141 -15.73 -4.09 -9.91
CA ILE A 141 -14.44 -4.70 -9.57
C ILE A 141 -13.32 -3.66 -9.55
N LEU A 142 -13.26 -2.75 -10.52
CA LEU A 142 -12.29 -1.66 -10.49
C LEU A 142 -12.53 -0.70 -9.31
N ALA A 143 -13.78 -0.36 -9.02
CA ALA A 143 -14.10 0.45 -7.84
C ALA A 143 -13.59 -0.19 -6.53
N LYS A 144 -13.78 -1.51 -6.37
CA LYS A 144 -13.22 -2.26 -5.23
C LYS A 144 -11.70 -2.30 -5.26
N ALA A 145 -11.10 -2.53 -6.42
CA ALA A 145 -9.65 -2.61 -6.58
C ALA A 145 -8.96 -1.34 -6.08
N PHE A 146 -9.46 -0.19 -6.54
CA PHE A 146 -8.95 1.11 -6.15
C PHE A 146 -9.19 1.45 -4.68
N TYR A 147 -10.34 1.05 -4.12
CA TYR A 147 -10.61 1.20 -2.68
C TYR A 147 -9.68 0.32 -1.84
N ILE A 148 -9.50 -0.96 -2.18
CA ILE A 148 -8.62 -1.89 -1.46
C ILE A 148 -7.16 -1.43 -1.57
N ALA A 149 -6.70 -1.03 -2.76
CA ALA A 149 -5.30 -0.61 -2.94
C ALA A 149 -4.92 0.55 -2.02
N ARG A 150 -5.82 1.53 -1.82
CA ARG A 150 -5.53 2.76 -1.07
C ARG A 150 -5.88 2.72 0.42
N SER A 151 -6.85 1.91 0.82
CA SER A 151 -7.43 1.99 2.17
C SER A 151 -6.73 1.05 3.18
N GLY A 152 -6.82 1.40 4.46
CA GLY A 152 -6.14 0.70 5.54
C GLY A 152 -4.63 0.78 5.36
N ARG A 153 -3.92 -0.33 5.58
CA ARG A 153 -2.55 -0.47 5.11
C ARG A 153 -2.54 -0.59 3.58
N PRO A 154 -2.02 0.40 2.81
CA PRO A 154 -2.11 0.37 1.36
C PRO A 154 -1.28 -0.77 0.75
N GLY A 155 -1.53 -1.09 -0.52
CA GLY A 155 -0.81 -2.16 -1.20
C GLY A 155 -1.32 -2.46 -2.61
N PRO A 156 -0.68 -3.41 -3.30
CA PRO A 156 -1.00 -3.75 -4.68
C PRO A 156 -2.25 -4.62 -4.79
N VAL A 157 -3.01 -4.38 -5.85
CA VAL A 157 -4.13 -5.20 -6.31
C VAL A 157 -3.90 -5.59 -7.77
N LEU A 158 -4.30 -6.80 -8.17
CA LEU A 158 -4.24 -7.25 -9.56
C LEU A 158 -5.65 -7.55 -10.10
N ILE A 159 -5.97 -7.00 -11.26
CA ILE A 159 -7.25 -7.22 -11.96
C ILE A 159 -6.96 -7.81 -13.33
N ASP A 160 -7.29 -9.08 -13.49
CA ASP A 160 -7.12 -9.84 -14.71
C ASP A 160 -8.41 -9.80 -15.53
N ILE A 161 -8.37 -9.43 -16.80
CA ILE A 161 -9.57 -9.19 -17.62
C ILE A 161 -9.53 -10.04 -18.88
N THR A 162 -10.45 -10.99 -19.00
CA THR A 162 -10.54 -11.85 -20.19
C THR A 162 -10.83 -11.04 -21.45
N LYS A 163 -10.25 -11.45 -22.58
CA LYS A 163 -10.36 -10.71 -23.84
C LYS A 163 -11.81 -10.52 -24.30
N ASP A 164 -12.67 -11.51 -24.08
CA ASP A 164 -14.10 -11.43 -24.38
C ASP A 164 -14.86 -10.50 -23.42
N ALA A 165 -14.44 -10.36 -22.15
CA ALA A 165 -14.98 -9.33 -21.26
C ALA A 165 -14.61 -7.91 -21.72
N GLN A 166 -13.44 -7.72 -22.33
CA GLN A 166 -13.03 -6.44 -22.90
C GLN A 166 -13.87 -6.07 -24.14
N PHE A 167 -14.22 -7.05 -24.98
CA PHE A 167 -15.08 -6.82 -26.15
C PHE A 167 -16.57 -6.74 -25.82
N GLY A 168 -17.02 -7.41 -24.76
CA GLY A 168 -18.43 -7.42 -24.38
C GLY A 168 -18.97 -6.03 -24.09
N GLU A 169 -20.24 -5.80 -24.41
CA GLU A 169 -20.92 -4.54 -24.12
C GLU A 169 -21.60 -4.56 -22.75
N LEU A 170 -21.73 -3.39 -22.13
CA LEU A 170 -22.46 -3.19 -20.89
C LEU A 170 -23.16 -1.83 -20.87
N ASP A 171 -24.21 -1.71 -20.05
CA ASP A 171 -24.73 -0.42 -19.64
C ASP A 171 -23.86 0.16 -18.52
N PHE A 172 -22.94 1.04 -18.89
CA PHE A 172 -21.94 1.58 -17.98
C PHE A 172 -22.55 2.54 -16.95
N ILE A 173 -22.32 2.21 -15.68
CA ILE A 173 -22.55 3.01 -14.49
C ILE A 173 -21.35 2.78 -13.57
N TYR A 174 -20.75 3.87 -13.08
CA TYR A 174 -19.61 3.80 -12.16
C TYR A 174 -19.91 4.51 -10.85
N GLU A 175 -19.72 3.79 -9.75
CA GLU A 175 -19.80 4.33 -8.40
C GLU A 175 -18.54 3.97 -7.62
N LYS A 176 -17.88 4.97 -7.04
CA LYS A 176 -16.70 4.74 -6.19
C LYS A 176 -17.06 3.85 -5.01
N CYS A 177 -16.28 2.80 -4.81
CA CYS A 177 -16.44 1.94 -3.64
C CYS A 177 -16.03 2.72 -2.38
N LYS A 178 -16.93 2.79 -1.40
CA LYS A 178 -16.70 3.47 -0.11
C LYS A 178 -16.49 2.50 1.04
N LYS A 179 -16.94 1.25 0.88
CA LYS A 179 -16.87 0.20 1.89
C LYS A 179 -17.05 -1.16 1.27
N ILE A 180 -16.44 -2.17 1.89
CA ILE A 180 -16.65 -3.58 1.59
C ILE A 180 -17.08 -4.25 2.89
N ARG A 181 -18.19 -5.02 2.86
CA ARG A 181 -18.83 -5.58 4.08
C ARG A 181 -17.85 -6.34 4.98
N SER A 182 -16.96 -7.13 4.39
CA SER A 182 -15.99 -7.98 5.09
C SER A 182 -14.64 -7.31 5.34
N TYR A 183 -14.40 -6.11 4.81
CA TYR A 183 -13.11 -5.44 4.90
C TYR A 183 -13.24 -4.10 5.60
N ARG A 184 -12.72 -4.06 6.84
CA ARG A 184 -12.66 -2.86 7.65
C ARG A 184 -11.26 -2.24 7.53
N ALA A 185 -11.15 -1.25 6.65
CA ALA A 185 -9.88 -0.61 6.32
C ALA A 185 -9.21 0.06 7.53
N VAL A 186 -9.98 0.84 8.31
CA VAL A 186 -9.48 1.53 9.50
C VAL A 186 -10.14 0.90 10.74
N PRO A 187 -9.36 0.34 11.68
CA PRO A 187 -9.89 -0.13 12.96
C PRO A 187 -10.57 1.00 13.73
N LYS A 188 -11.53 0.65 14.59
CA LYS A 188 -12.15 1.64 15.48
C LYS A 188 -11.15 2.05 16.55
N LEU A 189 -10.94 3.35 16.72
CA LEU A 189 -10.11 3.90 17.77
C LEU A 189 -10.71 3.60 19.16
N GLU A 190 -9.92 2.98 20.02
CA GLU A 190 -10.28 2.67 21.41
C GLU A 190 -9.61 3.68 22.37
N LEU A 191 -10.38 4.66 22.83
CA LEU A 191 -9.89 5.75 23.71
C LEU A 191 -9.21 5.25 24.99
N THR A 192 -9.61 4.08 25.49
CA THR A 192 -8.96 3.46 26.65
C THR A 192 -7.50 3.11 26.36
N GLN A 193 -7.18 2.59 25.16
CA GLN A 193 -5.80 2.29 24.78
C GLN A 193 -4.98 3.57 24.63
N LEU A 194 -5.55 4.63 24.04
CA LEU A 194 -4.89 5.94 23.99
C LEU A 194 -4.58 6.49 25.38
N LYS A 195 -5.53 6.41 26.32
CA LYS A 195 -5.32 6.82 27.72
C LYS A 195 -4.22 6.00 28.40
N ASN A 196 -4.19 4.69 28.16
CA ASN A 196 -3.13 3.82 28.69
C ASN A 196 -1.76 4.19 28.12
N ALA A 197 -1.68 4.44 26.80
CA ALA A 197 -0.47 4.90 26.14
C ALA A 197 0.02 6.24 26.73
N ALA A 198 -0.87 7.24 26.86
CA ALA A 198 -0.55 8.54 27.44
C ALA A 198 -0.06 8.42 28.90
N GLN A 199 -0.65 7.54 29.69
CA GLN A 199 -0.20 7.29 31.07
C GLN A 199 1.20 6.69 31.13
N LEU A 200 1.54 5.77 30.21
CA LEU A 200 2.89 5.21 30.12
C LEU A 200 3.90 6.28 29.70
N ILE A 201 3.56 7.08 28.67
CA ILE A 201 4.39 8.19 28.19
C ILE A 201 4.70 9.17 29.33
N ASN A 202 3.68 9.61 30.07
CA ASN A 202 3.84 10.57 31.18
C ASN A 202 4.64 10.04 32.39
N LYS A 203 4.78 8.71 32.52
CA LYS A 203 5.51 8.07 33.62
C LYS A 203 6.94 7.65 33.23
N ALA A 204 7.24 7.58 31.94
CA ALA A 204 8.53 7.16 31.44
C ALA A 204 9.63 8.15 31.82
N LYS A 205 10.80 7.63 32.19
CA LYS A 205 11.99 8.44 32.51
C LYS A 205 12.96 8.53 31.34
N LYS A 206 12.95 7.53 30.46
CA LYS A 206 13.76 7.44 29.24
C LYS A 206 12.89 6.98 28.06
N PRO A 207 11.83 7.73 27.70
CA PRO A 207 11.04 7.38 26.53
C PRO A 207 11.85 7.55 25.24
N PHE A 208 11.60 6.70 24.26
CA PHE A 208 12.21 6.77 22.95
C PHE A 208 11.20 6.44 21.86
N ILE A 209 11.15 7.27 20.82
CA ILE A 209 10.24 7.07 19.68
C ILE A 209 11.01 6.43 18.53
N VAL A 210 10.44 5.38 17.94
CA VAL A 210 10.86 4.91 16.61
C VAL A 210 9.67 5.03 15.67
N PHE A 211 9.86 5.73 14.56
CA PHE A 211 8.80 6.01 13.62
C PHE A 211 9.10 5.50 12.21
N GLY A 212 8.05 5.08 11.52
CA GLY A 212 8.14 4.53 10.18
C GLY A 212 7.22 5.20 9.16
N GLN A 213 7.06 4.52 8.03
CA GLN A 213 6.34 5.00 6.86
C GLN A 213 4.85 5.26 7.12
N GLY A 214 4.26 4.64 8.15
CA GLY A 214 2.84 4.80 8.47
C GLY A 214 2.45 6.27 8.64
N ILE A 215 3.35 7.13 9.12
CA ILE A 215 3.12 8.57 9.23
C ILE A 215 2.90 9.21 7.86
N ILE A 216 3.74 8.87 6.88
CA ILE A 216 3.64 9.38 5.51
C ILE A 216 2.37 8.87 4.83
N LEU A 217 2.09 7.56 4.99
CA LEU A 217 0.90 6.94 4.41
C LEU A 217 -0.40 7.51 5.00
N GLY A 218 -0.40 7.83 6.30
CA GLY A 218 -1.51 8.50 6.99
C GLY A 218 -1.55 10.02 6.79
N GLN A 219 -0.56 10.63 6.10
CA GLN A 219 -0.41 12.08 5.96
C GLN A 219 -0.46 12.81 7.32
N ALA A 220 0.28 12.26 8.29
CA ALA A 220 0.25 12.62 9.70
C ALA A 220 1.51 13.39 10.15
N GLU A 221 2.29 13.94 9.23
CA GLU A 221 3.58 14.59 9.53
C GLU A 221 3.40 15.78 10.48
N LYS A 222 2.31 16.54 10.33
CA LYS A 222 2.01 17.68 11.21
C LYS A 222 1.63 17.24 12.61
N GLU A 223 0.76 16.23 12.72
CA GLU A 223 0.31 15.64 13.97
C GLU A 223 1.48 14.98 14.70
N PHE A 224 2.34 14.24 13.97
CA PHE A 224 3.56 13.65 14.51
C PHE A 224 4.53 14.71 15.03
N LYS A 225 4.80 15.76 14.24
CA LYS A 225 5.67 16.86 14.68
C LYS A 225 5.14 17.53 15.96
N ALA A 226 3.84 17.82 16.01
CA ALA A 226 3.22 18.40 17.20
C ALA A 226 3.33 17.47 18.43
N PHE A 227 3.14 16.17 18.24
CA PHE A 227 3.27 15.17 19.30
C PHE A 227 4.69 15.09 19.86
N ILE A 228 5.72 14.99 19.01
CA ILE A 228 7.11 14.92 19.47
C ILE A 228 7.57 16.22 20.12
N GLU A 229 7.14 17.38 19.60
CA GLU A 229 7.50 18.69 20.17
C GLU A 229 6.84 18.92 21.54
N LYS A 230 5.59 18.47 21.71
CA LYS A 230 4.86 18.53 23.00
C LYS A 230 5.49 17.64 24.06
N THR A 231 5.93 16.44 23.66
CA THR A 231 6.48 15.44 24.58
C THR A 231 7.97 15.59 24.83
N ASP A 232 8.69 16.31 23.95
CA ASP A 232 10.13 16.51 23.99
C ASP A 232 10.95 15.20 23.96
N ILE A 233 10.42 14.17 23.29
CA ILE A 233 11.01 12.83 23.26
C ILE A 233 11.94 12.68 22.06
N PRO A 234 13.19 12.17 22.23
CA PRO A 234 14.06 11.84 21.11
C PRO A 234 13.45 10.74 20.22
N SER A 235 13.58 10.92 18.91
CA SER A 235 12.92 10.10 17.90
C SER A 235 13.91 9.66 16.82
N ALA A 236 13.84 8.38 16.45
CA ALA A 236 14.61 7.83 15.35
C ALA A 236 13.70 7.22 14.29
N THR A 237 14.22 7.16 13.06
CA THR A 237 13.42 6.78 11.90
C THR A 237 13.84 5.43 11.33
N THR A 238 12.88 4.70 10.77
CA THR A 238 13.19 3.58 9.86
C THR A 238 13.52 4.12 8.47
N LEU A 239 14.10 3.27 7.61
CA LEU A 239 14.43 3.67 6.24
C LEU A 239 13.21 4.23 5.47
N LEU A 240 12.06 3.58 5.61
CA LEU A 240 10.83 3.99 4.91
C LEU A 240 10.16 5.22 5.55
N GLY A 241 10.52 5.57 6.79
CA GLY A 241 9.98 6.72 7.52
C GLY A 241 10.74 8.03 7.28
N LEU A 242 11.82 8.03 6.51
CA LEU A 242 12.79 9.13 6.39
C LEU A 242 12.19 10.51 6.08
N SER A 243 11.08 10.57 5.34
CA SER A 243 10.45 11.83 4.94
C SER A 243 9.36 12.33 5.90
N ALA A 244 9.05 11.59 6.96
CA ALA A 244 8.01 11.94 7.92
C ALA A 244 8.38 13.14 8.82
N LEU A 245 9.67 13.45 8.93
CA LEU A 245 10.20 14.54 9.75
C LEU A 245 11.46 15.13 9.10
N GLU A 246 11.64 16.45 9.22
CA GLU A 246 12.84 17.12 8.72
C GLU A 246 14.11 16.53 9.36
N SER A 247 15.12 16.18 8.56
CA SER A 247 16.31 15.50 9.08
C SER A 247 17.10 16.34 10.10
N LYS A 248 16.97 17.67 10.05
CA LYS A 248 17.61 18.63 10.97
C LYS A 248 16.78 18.92 12.23
N HIS A 249 15.60 18.32 12.37
CA HIS A 249 14.76 18.52 13.53
C HIS A 249 15.51 18.11 14.81
N ARG A 250 15.49 18.93 15.87
CA ARG A 250 16.32 18.70 17.07
C ARG A 250 16.05 17.36 17.78
N LEU A 251 14.83 16.84 17.63
CA LEU A 251 14.41 15.56 18.20
C LEU A 251 14.62 14.37 17.26
N HIS A 252 15.08 14.60 16.02
CA HIS A 252 15.44 13.52 15.12
C HIS A 252 16.89 13.11 15.36
N VAL A 253 17.10 11.94 15.96
CA VAL A 253 18.43 11.47 16.39
C VAL A 253 19.07 10.48 15.39
N GLY A 254 18.44 10.26 14.24
CA GLY A 254 19.00 9.48 13.13
C GLY A 254 18.21 8.20 12.79
N LEU A 255 18.85 7.33 12.00
CA LEU A 255 18.30 6.05 11.57
C LEU A 255 18.54 4.96 12.62
N VAL A 256 17.57 4.06 12.80
CA VAL A 256 17.75 2.79 13.53
C VAL A 256 18.07 1.62 12.59
N GLY A 257 18.59 0.54 13.16
CA GLY A 257 18.77 -0.74 12.49
C GLY A 257 20.20 -1.07 12.09
N MET A 258 20.35 -2.09 11.25
CA MET A 258 21.60 -2.73 10.83
C MET A 258 22.65 -1.74 10.30
N HIS A 259 22.21 -0.74 9.54
CA HIS A 259 23.05 0.34 9.02
C HIS A 259 22.59 1.71 9.53
N GLY A 260 21.91 1.72 10.67
CA GLY A 260 21.50 2.94 11.37
C GLY A 260 22.66 3.61 12.11
N ASN A 261 22.37 4.75 12.71
CA ASN A 261 23.30 5.45 13.57
C ASN A 261 23.50 4.67 14.88
N TYR A 262 24.73 4.73 15.44
CA TYR A 262 25.06 4.04 16.69
C TYR A 262 24.19 4.51 17.87
N ALA A 263 24.03 5.83 18.03
CA ALA A 263 23.32 6.40 19.18
C ALA A 263 21.83 5.98 19.25
N PRO A 264 21.02 6.06 18.18
CA PRO A 264 19.65 5.52 18.17
C PRO A 264 19.57 4.03 18.56
N ASN A 265 20.47 3.19 18.06
CA ASN A 265 20.48 1.77 18.40
C ASN A 265 20.80 1.52 19.88
N VAL A 266 21.67 2.33 20.49
CA VAL A 266 21.92 2.31 21.94
C VAL A 266 20.69 2.81 22.70
N LEU A 267 20.09 3.94 22.29
CA LEU A 267 18.90 4.50 22.92
C LEU A 267 17.72 3.52 22.93
N THR A 268 17.52 2.75 21.87
CA THR A 268 16.49 1.68 21.84
C THR A 268 16.69 0.65 22.95
N ASN A 269 17.93 0.29 23.27
CA ASN A 269 18.23 -0.70 24.32
C ASN A 269 18.43 -0.07 25.72
N ASP A 270 18.53 1.26 25.81
CA ASP A 270 18.64 2.01 27.07
C ASP A 270 17.32 2.64 27.53
N CYS A 271 16.32 2.71 26.64
CA CYS A 271 15.01 3.29 26.94
C CYS A 271 14.21 2.43 27.93
N ASP A 272 13.33 3.06 28.71
CA ASP A 272 12.35 2.38 29.59
C ASP A 272 10.96 2.28 28.95
N LEU A 273 10.73 3.05 27.89
CA LEU A 273 9.54 3.02 27.06
C LEU A 273 9.92 3.23 25.59
N LEU A 274 9.60 2.25 24.75
CA LEU A 274 9.69 2.33 23.30
C LEU A 274 8.31 2.64 22.71
N ILE A 275 8.23 3.71 21.92
CA ILE A 275 7.00 4.16 21.26
C ILE A 275 7.19 3.95 19.75
N ALA A 276 6.64 2.87 19.23
CA ALA A 276 6.67 2.51 17.81
C ALA A 276 5.48 3.15 17.09
N ILE A 277 5.73 4.04 16.12
CA ILE A 277 4.68 4.78 15.40
C ILE A 277 4.76 4.47 13.91
N GLY A 278 3.76 3.75 13.37
CA GLY A 278 3.65 3.48 11.94
C GLY A 278 4.83 2.66 11.38
N MET A 279 5.29 1.67 12.13
CA MET A 279 6.40 0.79 11.76
C MET A 279 6.09 -0.68 12.07
N ARG A 280 6.81 -1.62 11.44
CA ARG A 280 6.51 -3.07 11.47
C ARG A 280 7.55 -3.98 12.14
N PHE A 281 8.40 -3.44 13.02
CA PHE A 281 9.48 -4.18 13.71
C PHE A 281 10.20 -5.20 12.81
N ASP A 282 10.67 -4.75 11.64
CA ASP A 282 11.36 -5.64 10.70
C ASP A 282 12.73 -6.06 11.24
N ASP A 283 13.29 -7.13 10.69
CA ASP A 283 14.54 -7.73 11.14
C ASP A 283 15.77 -6.84 10.84
N ARG A 284 15.69 -5.94 9.85
CA ARG A 284 16.76 -4.98 9.57
C ARG A 284 16.81 -3.87 10.62
N VAL A 285 15.69 -3.56 11.29
CA VAL A 285 15.64 -2.65 12.44
C VAL A 285 15.94 -3.39 13.74
N THR A 286 15.30 -4.53 13.98
CA THR A 286 15.32 -5.21 15.28
C THR A 286 16.55 -6.07 15.51
N GLY A 287 17.18 -6.61 14.47
CA GLY A 287 18.28 -7.55 14.62
C GLY A 287 17.85 -8.79 15.41
N ASN A 288 18.51 -9.05 16.55
CA ASN A 288 18.14 -10.16 17.42
C ASN A 288 16.98 -9.78 18.36
N LEU A 289 15.79 -10.35 18.08
CA LEU A 289 14.58 -10.18 18.89
C LEU A 289 14.70 -10.68 20.34
N GLU A 290 15.67 -11.54 20.67
CA GLU A 290 15.93 -11.95 22.05
C GLU A 290 16.52 -10.81 22.90
N SER A 291 17.25 -9.90 22.25
CA SER A 291 17.88 -8.75 22.91
C SER A 291 17.16 -7.42 22.68
N TYR A 292 16.32 -7.33 21.66
CA TYR A 292 15.72 -6.07 21.25
C TYR A 292 14.73 -5.53 22.28
N ALA A 293 15.06 -4.38 22.88
CA ALA A 293 14.19 -3.59 23.76
C ALA A 293 13.53 -4.37 24.92
N LYS A 294 14.15 -5.43 25.43
CA LYS A 294 13.57 -6.29 26.49
C LYS A 294 13.38 -5.61 27.84
N GLN A 295 14.12 -4.54 28.07
CA GLN A 295 14.06 -3.73 29.29
C GLN A 295 12.91 -2.70 29.27
N ALA A 296 12.37 -2.39 28.10
CA ALA A 296 11.41 -1.32 27.91
C ALA A 296 9.98 -1.85 27.85
N LYS A 297 9.02 -1.00 28.24
CA LYS A 297 7.64 -1.17 27.81
C LYS A 297 7.50 -0.77 26.35
N VAL A 298 6.55 -1.35 25.63
CA VAL A 298 6.35 -1.08 24.19
C VAL A 298 4.93 -0.58 23.93
N ILE A 299 4.81 0.61 23.33
CA ILE A 299 3.56 1.10 22.73
C ILE A 299 3.70 0.98 21.21
N HIS A 300 2.71 0.42 20.54
CA HIS A 300 2.73 0.27 19.08
C HIS A 300 1.48 0.87 18.45
N PHE A 301 1.67 1.92 17.66
CA PHE A 301 0.65 2.53 16.82
C PHE A 301 0.72 1.93 15.43
N ASP A 302 -0.33 1.23 15.02
CA ASP A 302 -0.43 0.67 13.67
C ASP A 302 -1.89 0.65 13.21
N ILE A 303 -2.09 0.72 11.89
CA ILE A 303 -3.41 0.61 11.28
C ILE A 303 -3.79 -0.85 11.05
N ASP A 304 -2.80 -1.75 10.94
CA ASP A 304 -2.98 -3.15 10.61
C ASP A 304 -2.91 -4.02 11.88
N PRO A 305 -4.04 -4.64 12.30
CA PRO A 305 -4.05 -5.53 13.45
C PRO A 305 -3.10 -6.72 13.34
N ALA A 306 -2.73 -7.14 12.12
CA ALA A 306 -1.81 -8.25 11.91
C ALA A 306 -0.34 -7.89 12.20
N GLU A 307 -0.01 -6.60 12.31
CA GLU A 307 1.34 -6.14 12.66
C GLU A 307 1.58 -6.05 14.17
N ILE A 308 0.50 -5.92 14.96
CA ILE A 308 0.57 -5.91 16.42
C ILE A 308 1.00 -7.29 16.94
N ASP A 309 1.94 -7.30 17.89
CA ASP A 309 2.43 -8.52 18.57
C ASP A 309 3.04 -9.59 17.66
N LYS A 310 3.28 -9.27 16.38
CA LYS A 310 3.82 -10.19 15.38
C LYS A 310 5.28 -10.56 15.67
N ASN A 311 6.14 -9.56 15.85
CA ASN A 311 7.58 -9.74 16.10
C ASN A 311 7.98 -9.32 17.53
N VAL A 312 7.46 -8.19 18.00
CA VAL A 312 7.71 -7.65 19.36
C VAL A 312 6.37 -7.60 20.09
N LYS A 313 6.32 -8.11 21.32
CA LYS A 313 5.12 -8.04 22.16
C LYS A 313 4.96 -6.63 22.72
N THR A 314 3.73 -6.14 22.68
CA THR A 314 3.35 -4.78 23.04
C THR A 314 2.70 -4.77 24.44
N ASP A 315 2.98 -3.73 25.22
CA ASP A 315 2.25 -3.46 26.46
C ASP A 315 0.94 -2.72 26.16
N VAL A 316 0.94 -1.85 25.14
CA VAL A 316 -0.23 -1.12 24.66
C VAL A 316 -0.21 -1.07 23.13
N ALA A 317 -1.24 -1.65 22.52
CA ALA A 317 -1.49 -1.52 21.09
C ALA A 317 -2.52 -0.42 20.83
N VAL A 318 -2.15 0.56 20.01
CA VAL A 318 -3.04 1.63 19.56
C VAL A 318 -3.38 1.40 18.10
N LEU A 319 -4.51 0.75 17.86
CA LEU A 319 -5.02 0.49 16.52
C LEU A 319 -5.74 1.71 15.96
N GLY A 320 -5.34 2.15 14.77
CA GLY A 320 -6.00 3.23 14.06
C GLY A 320 -5.10 3.95 13.07
N ASP A 321 -5.66 4.94 12.37
CA ASP A 321 -4.87 5.86 11.58
C ASP A 321 -3.97 6.68 12.52
N VAL A 322 -2.67 6.74 12.23
CA VAL A 322 -1.70 7.54 12.97
C VAL A 322 -2.07 9.02 13.01
N LYS A 323 -2.72 9.54 11.98
CA LYS A 323 -3.21 10.93 11.96
C LYS A 323 -4.27 11.19 13.03
N GLU A 324 -5.21 10.26 13.18
CA GLU A 324 -6.28 10.38 14.16
C GLU A 324 -5.77 10.10 15.58
N THR A 325 -4.97 9.04 15.75
CA THR A 325 -4.45 8.62 17.05
C THR A 325 -3.48 9.64 17.66
N LEU A 326 -2.56 10.21 16.86
CA LEU A 326 -1.61 11.21 17.32
C LEU A 326 -2.24 12.56 17.65
N LYS A 327 -3.35 12.91 16.98
CA LYS A 327 -4.10 14.13 17.29
C LYS A 327 -4.80 14.06 18.64
N GLU A 328 -5.24 12.87 19.05
CA GLU A 328 -6.05 12.65 20.25
C GLU A 328 -5.21 12.47 21.53
N ILE A 329 -3.93 12.09 21.42
CA ILE A 329 -3.04 11.75 22.55
C ILE A 329 -2.26 12.96 23.14
#